data_AF-T1PHQ7-F1
#
_entry.id   AF-T1PHQ7-F1
#
_cell.length_a   1.000
_cell.length_b   1.000
_cell.length_c   1.000
_cell.angle_alpha   90.00
_cell.angle_beta   90.00
_cell.angle_gamma   90.00
#
_symmetry.space_group_name_H-M   'P 1'
#
loop_
_entity.id
_entity.type
_entity.pdbx_description
1 polymer ?
#
loop_
_entity_poly.entity_id
_entity_poly.type
_entity_poly.pdbx_seq_one_letter_code
_entity_poly.pdbx_strand_id
1 'polypeptide(L)'
;MNIEADGHGRSKRDAKHTAALNLIKRVRIDNPDIENIRPVEHVQIPPIDMIVTLRDYCVQRQHPLPVFEIVQQGGPPDAPEFIAMCSVASIRRYGVSDKKKDAKQIAAAKIFEIIFDGTPTNEGEMQVSPIDTKIDDIESERYQKFKTYRELTESGIDDPPGVLLCDRHNYFTKFHDCLKKAAKEVLNSDLYGEDRENQVKDLLHALKITPRSKKVPSEKSVEPLIQIELDCEYDVFFANFAGLVYKDILEYFQDMLD
;
A
#
# COMPACT_ATOMS: atom_id res chain seq x y z
N MET A 1 46.87 9.69 -34.14
CA MET A 1 45.51 9.41 -34.65
C MET A 1 44.52 10.21 -33.83
N ASN A 2 43.58 10.93 -34.47
CA ASN A 2 42.41 11.47 -33.76
C ASN A 2 41.40 10.32 -33.64
N ILE A 3 41.34 9.69 -32.47
CA ILE A 3 40.39 8.62 -32.20
C ILE A 3 39.18 9.26 -31.53
N GLU A 4 38.07 9.29 -32.26
CA GLU A 4 36.79 9.78 -31.75
C GLU A 4 35.83 8.59 -31.61
N ALA A 5 34.90 8.66 -30.68
CA ALA A 5 33.85 7.65 -30.52
C ALA A 5 32.60 8.29 -29.94
N ASP A 6 31.45 7.92 -30.50
CA ASP A 6 30.15 8.37 -30.02
C ASP A 6 29.62 7.44 -28.93
N GLY A 7 28.77 8.01 -28.08
CA GLY A 7 28.09 7.31 -27.01
C GLY A 7 26.69 7.83 -26.83
N HIS A 8 25.78 6.92 -26.51
CA HIS A 8 24.39 7.24 -26.23
C HIS A 8 24.03 6.70 -24.85
N GLY A 9 23.09 7.35 -24.17
CA GLY A 9 22.67 6.98 -22.83
C GLY A 9 21.52 7.84 -22.36
N ARG A 10 20.88 7.43 -21.26
CA ARG A 10 19.72 8.13 -20.70
C ARG A 10 20.08 9.46 -20.04
N SER A 11 21.35 9.66 -19.74
CA SER A 11 21.89 10.90 -19.18
C SER A 11 23.15 11.35 -19.93
N LYS A 12 23.50 12.64 -19.80
CA LYS A 12 24.78 13.17 -20.30
C LYS A 12 25.98 12.40 -19.74
N ARG A 13 25.89 11.88 -18.52
CA ARG A 13 26.93 11.07 -17.88
C ARG A 13 27.06 9.71 -18.58
N ASP A 14 25.95 9.02 -18.81
CA ASP A 14 25.95 7.70 -19.47
C ASP A 14 26.40 7.79 -20.92
N ALA A 15 25.99 8.84 -21.63
CA ALA A 15 26.43 9.09 -23.00
C ALA A 15 27.95 9.29 -23.05
N LYS A 16 28.52 10.11 -22.15
CA LYS A 16 29.97 10.28 -22.02
C LYS A 16 30.69 8.98 -21.64
N HIS A 17 30.14 8.22 -20.69
CA HIS A 17 30.73 6.96 -20.26
C HIS A 17 30.73 5.91 -21.39
N THR A 18 29.64 5.84 -22.15
CA THR A 18 29.51 4.94 -23.32
C THR A 18 30.46 5.36 -24.44
N ALA A 19 30.60 6.67 -24.70
CA ALA A 19 31.56 7.20 -25.66
C ALA A 19 32.99 6.83 -25.26
N ALA A 20 33.34 7.03 -23.98
CA ALA A 20 34.65 6.66 -23.44
C ALA A 20 34.92 5.15 -23.54
N LEU A 21 33.94 4.30 -23.23
CA LEU A 21 34.06 2.85 -23.41
C LEU A 21 34.29 2.45 -24.87
N ASN A 22 33.57 3.05 -25.81
CA ASN A 22 33.74 2.79 -27.24
C ASN A 22 35.12 3.25 -27.73
N LEU A 23 35.63 4.35 -27.19
CA LEU A 23 36.97 4.84 -27.47
C LEU A 23 38.04 3.89 -26.93
N ILE A 24 37.90 3.42 -25.68
CA ILE A 24 38.81 2.43 -25.07
C ILE A 24 38.82 1.13 -25.89
N LYS A 25 37.64 0.66 -26.33
CA LYS A 25 37.54 -0.52 -27.21
C LYS A 25 38.33 -0.34 -28.51
N ARG A 26 38.27 0.85 -29.14
CA ARG A 26 39.05 1.16 -30.35
C ARG A 26 40.55 1.20 -30.08
N VAL A 27 40.98 1.90 -29.02
CA VAL A 27 42.40 2.00 -28.63
C VAL A 27 43.01 0.63 -28.33
N ARG A 28 42.22 -0.30 -27.77
CA ARG A 28 42.64 -1.69 -27.50
C ARG A 28 42.90 -2.51 -28.76
N ILE A 29 42.17 -2.27 -29.85
CA ILE A 29 42.41 -2.96 -31.13
C ILE A 29 43.80 -2.60 -31.65
N ASP A 30 44.24 -1.35 -31.43
CA ASP A 30 45.53 -0.85 -31.87
C ASP A 30 46.69 -1.19 -30.90
N ASN A 31 46.39 -1.60 -29.66
CA ASN A 31 47.39 -1.91 -28.61
C ASN A 31 46.95 -3.13 -27.76
N PRO A 32 47.27 -4.37 -28.20
CA PRO A 32 46.81 -5.60 -27.55
C PRO A 32 47.48 -5.88 -26.18
N ASP A 33 48.56 -5.20 -25.84
CA ASP A 33 49.34 -5.41 -24.61
C ASP A 33 48.78 -4.68 -23.36
N ILE A 34 47.64 -3.97 -23.48
CA ILE A 34 47.01 -3.28 -22.35
C ILE A 34 46.30 -4.31 -21.46
N GLU A 35 46.78 -4.45 -20.21
CA GLU A 35 46.23 -5.35 -19.20
C GLU A 35 44.70 -5.22 -19.02
N ASN A 36 44.05 -6.36 -18.74
CA ASN A 36 42.61 -6.50 -18.55
C ASN A 36 42.09 -5.63 -17.39
N ILE A 37 41.66 -4.40 -17.70
CA ILE A 37 40.79 -3.64 -16.78
C ILE A 37 39.50 -4.44 -16.61
N ARG A 38 39.20 -4.82 -15.35
CA ARG A 38 37.98 -5.57 -14.99
C ARG A 38 36.76 -4.92 -15.66
N PRO A 39 35.86 -5.70 -16.28
CA PRO A 39 34.60 -5.16 -16.77
C PRO A 39 33.88 -4.50 -15.59
N VAL A 40 33.57 -3.21 -15.70
CA VAL A 40 32.61 -2.59 -14.79
C VAL A 40 31.26 -3.20 -15.14
N GLU A 41 30.74 -4.09 -14.29
CA GLU A 41 29.39 -4.62 -14.45
C GLU A 41 28.43 -3.44 -14.41
N HIS A 42 27.89 -3.07 -15.57
CA HIS A 42 26.83 -2.09 -15.65
C HIS A 42 25.58 -2.73 -15.06
N VAL A 43 25.31 -2.39 -13.80
CA VAL A 43 24.01 -2.64 -13.21
C VAL A 43 22.99 -1.82 -14.00
N GLN A 44 22.33 -2.46 -14.97
CA GLN A 44 21.33 -1.81 -15.80
C GLN A 44 20.14 -1.45 -14.92
N ILE A 45 20.00 -0.16 -14.62
CA ILE A 45 18.82 0.34 -13.93
C ILE A 45 17.64 0.22 -14.92
N PRO A 46 16.54 -0.47 -14.56
CA PRO A 46 15.37 -0.55 -15.43
C PRO A 46 14.85 0.85 -15.80
N PRO A 47 14.39 1.07 -17.05
CA PRO A 47 13.84 2.36 -17.48
C PRO A 47 12.50 2.70 -16.81
N ILE A 48 11.81 1.68 -16.31
CA ILE A 48 10.48 1.75 -15.71
C ILE A 48 10.64 1.65 -14.20
N ASP A 49 9.76 2.33 -13.45
CA ASP A 49 9.70 2.18 -12.00
C ASP A 49 9.20 0.76 -11.65
N MET A 50 10.15 -0.13 -11.44
CA MET A 50 9.94 -1.53 -11.18
C MET A 50 9.35 -1.77 -9.78
N ILE A 51 9.52 -0.82 -8.85
CA ILE A 51 8.86 -0.88 -7.55
C ILE A 51 7.35 -0.74 -7.72
N VAL A 52 6.92 0.23 -8.53
CA VAL A 52 5.50 0.42 -8.87
C VAL A 52 4.98 -0.78 -9.65
N THR A 53 5.72 -1.19 -10.69
CA THR A 53 5.34 -2.32 -11.55
C THR A 53 5.14 -3.61 -10.75
N LEU A 54 6.08 -3.95 -9.86
CA LEU A 54 5.99 -5.13 -8.99
C LEU A 54 4.82 -5.01 -8.00
N ARG A 55 4.62 -3.83 -7.41
CA ARG A 55 3.49 -3.60 -6.50
C ARG A 55 2.15 -3.80 -7.21
N ASP A 56 1.99 -3.23 -8.40
CA ASP A 56 0.77 -3.32 -9.19
C ASP A 56 0.47 -4.77 -9.57
N TYR A 57 1.51 -5.51 -9.95
CA TYR A 57 1.40 -6.93 -10.22
C TYR A 57 0.93 -7.72 -9.00
N CYS A 58 1.51 -7.47 -7.82
CA CYS A 58 1.08 -8.13 -6.58
C CYS A 58 -0.40 -7.85 -6.28
N VAL A 59 -0.85 -6.61 -6.47
CA VAL A 59 -2.26 -6.24 -6.28
C VAL A 59 -3.17 -6.99 -7.25
N GLN A 60 -2.83 -7.00 -8.55
CA GLN A 60 -3.64 -7.66 -9.59
C GLN A 60 -3.77 -9.18 -9.39
N ARG A 61 -2.71 -9.82 -8.87
CA ARG A 61 -2.66 -11.28 -8.67
C ARG A 61 -2.97 -11.73 -7.24
N GLN A 62 -3.41 -10.82 -6.37
CA GLN A 62 -3.65 -11.09 -4.95
C GLN A 62 -2.44 -11.73 -4.24
N HIS A 63 -1.23 -11.30 -4.60
CA HIS A 63 -0.01 -11.65 -3.87
C HIS A 63 0.24 -10.66 -2.73
N PRO A 64 0.95 -11.08 -1.66
CA PRO A 64 1.40 -10.16 -0.62
C PRO A 64 2.19 -8.98 -1.20
N LEU A 65 2.02 -7.81 -0.60
CA LEU A 65 2.69 -6.60 -1.07
C LEU A 65 4.22 -6.70 -0.89
N PRO A 66 5.02 -6.15 -1.82
CA PRO A 66 6.47 -6.19 -1.72
C PRO A 66 6.98 -5.35 -0.55
N VAL A 67 7.82 -5.95 0.29
CA VAL A 67 8.51 -5.29 1.41
C VAL A 67 9.94 -4.96 1.00
N PHE A 68 10.39 -3.72 1.27
CA PHE A 68 11.71 -3.24 0.91
C PHE A 68 12.51 -2.79 2.14
N GLU A 69 13.73 -3.29 2.26
CA GLU A 69 14.65 -2.96 3.36
C GLU A 69 16.04 -2.65 2.81
N ILE A 70 16.76 -1.71 3.44
CA ILE A 70 18.20 -1.51 3.17
C ILE A 70 18.96 -2.36 4.18
N VAL A 71 19.54 -3.45 3.74
CA VAL A 71 20.22 -4.44 4.60
C VAL A 71 21.69 -4.09 4.84
N GLN A 72 22.31 -3.32 3.94
CA GLN A 72 23.68 -2.85 4.11
C GLN A 72 23.88 -1.48 3.47
N GLN A 73 24.68 -0.65 4.13
CA GLN A 73 25.17 0.62 3.61
C GLN A 73 26.67 0.72 3.92
N GLY A 74 27.49 0.96 2.90
CA GLY A 74 28.94 1.03 2.99
C GLY A 74 29.55 1.88 1.88
N GLY A 75 30.82 1.66 1.59
CA GLY A 75 31.57 2.38 0.57
C GLY A 75 32.21 3.68 1.08
N PRO A 76 33.24 4.19 0.39
CA PRO A 76 33.87 5.46 0.73
C PRO A 76 32.93 6.65 0.38
N PRO A 77 33.16 7.85 0.96
CA PRO A 77 32.27 9.01 0.77
C PRO A 77 32.06 9.42 -0.69
N ASP A 78 33.01 9.10 -1.56
CA ASP A 78 33.01 9.36 -3.00
C ASP A 78 32.37 8.24 -3.85
N ALA A 79 32.18 7.05 -3.27
CA ALA A 79 31.54 5.90 -3.92
C ALA A 79 30.73 5.06 -2.91
N PRO A 80 29.58 5.57 -2.43
CA PRO A 80 28.73 4.83 -1.49
C PRO A 80 28.16 3.57 -2.15
N GLU A 81 27.89 2.55 -1.34
CA GLU A 81 27.27 1.30 -1.76
C GLU A 81 26.08 0.98 -0.85
N PHE A 82 24.94 0.65 -1.45
CA PHE A 82 23.70 0.29 -0.77
C PHE A 82 23.22 -1.06 -1.28
N ILE A 83 22.92 -1.95 -0.35
CA ILE A 83 22.27 -3.23 -0.63
C ILE A 83 20.83 -3.14 -0.13
N ALA A 84 19.89 -3.25 -1.07
CA ALA A 84 18.47 -3.33 -0.78
C ALA A 84 17.98 -4.77 -0.94
N MET A 85 17.16 -5.22 0.00
CA MET A 85 16.40 -6.45 -0.08
C MET A 85 14.95 -6.12 -0.44
N CYS A 86 14.39 -6.87 -1.39
CA CYS A 86 12.97 -6.92 -1.67
C CYS A 86 12.46 -8.31 -1.31
N SER A 87 11.26 -8.40 -0.73
CA SER A 87 10.59 -9.66 -0.44
C SER A 87 9.11 -9.62 -0.83
N VAL A 88 8.63 -10.71 -1.42
CA VAL A 88 7.22 -10.97 -1.73
C VAL A 88 6.93 -12.40 -1.31
N ALA A 89 6.04 -12.57 -0.32
CA ALA A 89 5.83 -13.86 0.34
C ALA A 89 7.17 -14.51 0.78
N SER A 90 7.48 -15.70 0.25
CA SER A 90 8.72 -16.42 0.54
C SER A 90 9.91 -16.04 -0.36
N ILE A 91 9.69 -15.25 -1.42
CA ILE A 91 10.75 -14.90 -2.38
C ILE A 91 11.49 -13.67 -1.89
N ARG A 92 12.82 -13.76 -1.81
CA ARG A 92 13.70 -12.63 -1.45
C ARG A 92 14.77 -12.43 -2.50
N ARG A 93 15.01 -11.17 -2.89
CA ARG A 93 16.10 -10.79 -3.79
C ARG A 93 16.78 -9.50 -3.37
N TYR A 94 18.02 -9.36 -3.81
CA TYR A 94 18.88 -8.25 -3.43
C TYR A 94 19.30 -7.43 -4.65
N GLY A 95 19.29 -6.12 -4.49
CA GLY A 95 19.82 -5.16 -5.44
C GLY A 95 20.94 -4.34 -4.80
N VAL A 96 22.00 -4.10 -5.55
CA VAL A 96 23.17 -3.34 -5.11
C VAL A 96 23.32 -2.12 -5.99
N SER A 97 23.51 -0.94 -5.41
CA SER A 97 23.72 0.31 -6.14
C SER A 97 24.38 1.38 -5.29
N ASP A 98 24.92 2.41 -5.93
CA ASP A 98 25.40 3.64 -5.30
C ASP A 98 24.26 4.55 -4.80
N LYS A 99 22.99 4.20 -5.05
CA LYS A 99 21.83 4.92 -4.54
C LYS A 99 20.79 3.96 -3.94
N LYS A 100 20.22 4.36 -2.80
CA LYS A 100 19.13 3.61 -2.12
C LYS A 100 17.93 3.31 -3.03
N LYS A 101 17.52 4.27 -3.87
CA LYS A 101 16.39 4.10 -4.80
C LYS A 101 16.73 3.05 -5.85
N ASP A 102 17.89 3.18 -6.48
CA ASP A 102 18.32 2.30 -7.58
C ASP A 102 18.54 0.86 -7.05
N ALA A 103 19.11 0.69 -5.85
CA ALA A 103 19.22 -0.60 -5.19
C ALA A 103 17.85 -1.29 -5.02
N LYS A 104 16.81 -0.55 -4.59
CA LYS A 104 15.44 -1.07 -4.47
C LYS A 104 14.82 -1.43 -5.83
N GLN A 105 15.07 -0.63 -6.87
CA GLN A 105 14.61 -0.90 -8.24
C GLN A 105 15.18 -2.21 -8.78
N ILE A 106 16.47 -2.45 -8.56
CA ILE A 106 17.15 -3.69 -8.99
C ILE A 106 16.62 -4.88 -8.20
N ALA A 107 16.41 -4.74 -6.89
CA ALA A 107 15.81 -5.79 -6.07
C ALA A 107 14.40 -6.16 -6.54
N ALA A 108 13.57 -5.14 -6.86
CA ALA A 108 12.24 -5.32 -7.41
C ALA A 108 12.26 -6.05 -8.76
N ALA A 109 13.17 -5.66 -9.67
CA ALA A 109 13.29 -6.28 -11.00
C ALA A 109 13.56 -7.78 -10.91
N LYS A 110 14.51 -8.16 -10.04
CA LYS A 110 14.85 -9.57 -9.83
C LYS A 110 13.68 -10.37 -9.26
N ILE A 111 12.87 -9.79 -8.36
CA ILE A 111 11.65 -10.45 -7.88
C ILE A 111 10.63 -10.58 -9.03
N PHE A 112 10.41 -9.51 -9.78
CA PHE A 112 9.43 -9.49 -10.86
C PHE A 112 9.75 -10.54 -11.92
N GLU A 113 11.00 -10.69 -12.33
CA GLU A 113 11.46 -11.75 -13.24
C GLU A 113 11.07 -13.14 -12.74
N ILE A 114 11.26 -13.43 -11.45
CA ILE A 114 10.95 -14.76 -10.88
C ILE A 114 9.45 -15.02 -10.83
N ILE A 115 8.67 -14.02 -10.39
CA ILE A 115 7.22 -14.14 -10.29
C ILE A 115 6.59 -14.23 -11.68
N PHE A 116 7.16 -13.53 -12.67
CA PHE A 116 6.65 -13.50 -14.04
C PHE A 116 7.04 -14.73 -14.86
N ASP A 117 8.30 -15.19 -14.80
CA ASP A 117 8.81 -16.31 -15.63
C ASP A 117 8.43 -17.70 -15.09
N GLY A 118 7.82 -17.80 -13.91
CA GLY A 118 7.25 -19.05 -13.40
C GLY A 118 8.26 -20.18 -13.16
N THR A 119 9.55 -19.88 -13.00
CA THR A 119 10.55 -20.91 -12.68
C THR A 119 10.31 -21.45 -11.27
N PRO A 120 10.16 -22.77 -11.06
CA PRO A 120 10.00 -23.34 -9.73
C PRO A 120 11.28 -23.12 -8.95
N THR A 121 11.24 -22.23 -7.97
CA THR A 121 12.31 -22.08 -6.98
C THR A 121 12.35 -23.36 -6.16
N ASN A 122 13.50 -24.05 -6.15
CA ASN A 122 13.75 -25.23 -5.33
C ASN A 122 13.21 -25.03 -3.90
N GLU A 123 12.35 -25.97 -3.47
CA GLU A 123 11.57 -26.02 -2.22
C GLU A 123 12.44 -26.18 -0.95
N GLY A 124 13.68 -25.72 -0.98
CA GLY A 124 14.71 -26.04 0.01
C GLY A 124 14.65 -25.27 1.33
N GLU A 125 13.75 -24.29 1.51
CA GLU A 125 13.55 -23.60 2.79
C GLU A 125 12.07 -23.17 2.96
N MET A 126 11.14 -24.11 2.79
CA MET A 126 9.79 -23.96 3.37
C MET A 126 9.89 -24.17 4.88
N GLN A 127 10.24 -23.12 5.62
CA GLN A 127 9.76 -22.97 6.99
C GLN A 127 8.73 -21.86 7.01
N VAL A 128 7.47 -22.26 6.86
CA VAL A 128 6.32 -21.42 7.16
C VAL A 128 6.13 -21.51 8.68
N SER A 129 6.72 -20.58 9.43
CA SER A 129 6.24 -20.33 10.79
C SER A 129 4.83 -19.73 10.68
N PRO A 130 3.88 -20.10 11.54
CA PRO A 130 2.58 -19.44 11.57
C PRO A 130 2.82 -17.95 11.82
N ILE A 131 2.42 -17.12 10.85
CA ILE A 131 2.48 -15.65 10.98
C ILE A 131 1.44 -15.26 12.04
N ASP A 132 1.84 -14.43 13.01
CA ASP A 132 0.95 -13.83 13.99
C ASP A 132 -0.25 -13.18 13.29
N THR A 133 -1.46 -13.49 13.73
CA THR A 133 -2.74 -12.99 13.18
C THR A 133 -2.76 -11.46 12.98
N LYS A 134 -2.00 -10.74 13.81
CA LYS A 134 -1.86 -9.27 13.74
C LYS A 134 -1.10 -8.78 12.50
N ILE A 135 -0.16 -9.56 11.95
CA ILE A 135 0.58 -9.17 10.75
C ILE A 135 -0.30 -9.31 9.52
N ASP A 136 -1.11 -10.38 9.46
CA ASP A 136 -2.05 -10.64 8.37
C ASP A 136 -3.15 -9.56 8.28
N ASP A 137 -3.66 -9.10 9.43
CA ASP A 137 -4.59 -7.98 9.51
C ASP A 137 -3.98 -6.67 8.97
N ILE A 138 -2.72 -6.40 9.32
CA ILE A 138 -2.00 -5.19 8.85
C ILE A 138 -1.73 -5.25 7.35
N GLU A 139 -1.34 -6.41 6.82
CA GLU A 139 -1.12 -6.59 5.39
C GLU A 139 -2.42 -6.50 4.59
N SER A 140 -3.52 -7.05 5.11
CA SER A 140 -4.86 -6.94 4.54
C SER A 140 -5.34 -5.49 4.49
N GLU A 141 -5.18 -4.72 5.59
CA GLU A 141 -5.50 -3.29 5.58
C GLU A 141 -4.67 -2.51 4.56
N ARG A 142 -3.38 -2.82 4.43
CA ARG A 142 -2.50 -2.17 3.45
C ARG A 142 -2.95 -2.49 2.03
N TYR A 143 -3.19 -3.75 1.71
CA TYR A 143 -3.68 -4.19 0.41
C TYR A 143 -4.95 -3.44 0.00
N GLN A 144 -5.92 -3.36 0.91
CA GLN A 144 -7.20 -2.74 0.65
C GLN A 144 -7.10 -1.23 0.42
N LYS A 145 -6.27 -0.52 1.20
CA LYS A 145 -5.98 0.92 0.96
C LYS A 145 -5.43 1.17 -0.44
N PHE A 146 -4.51 0.33 -0.90
CA PHE A 146 -3.93 0.46 -2.24
C PHE A 146 -4.96 0.16 -3.34
N LYS A 147 -5.78 -0.88 -3.15
CA LYS A 147 -6.86 -1.23 -4.07
C LYS A 147 -7.84 -0.06 -4.23
N THR A 148 -8.33 0.49 -3.13
CA THR A 148 -9.27 1.63 -3.15
C THR A 148 -8.66 2.89 -3.76
N TYR A 149 -7.41 3.23 -3.43
CA TYR A 149 -6.73 4.37 -4.06
C TYR A 149 -6.65 4.20 -5.58
N ARG A 150 -6.35 2.99 -6.05
CA ARG A 150 -6.28 2.69 -7.47
C ARG A 150 -7.64 2.81 -8.15
N GLU A 151 -8.69 2.23 -7.57
CA GLU A 151 -10.06 2.35 -8.06
C GLU A 151 -10.46 3.82 -8.21
N LEU A 152 -10.15 4.66 -7.22
CA LEU A 152 -10.41 6.11 -7.26
C LEU A 152 -9.58 6.86 -8.32
N THR A 153 -8.35 6.40 -8.61
CA THR A 153 -7.53 7.00 -9.68
C THR A 153 -7.88 6.52 -11.08
N GLU A 154 -8.48 5.32 -11.19
CA GLU A 154 -8.91 4.72 -12.47
C GLU A 154 -10.37 5.07 -12.81
N SER A 155 -11.23 5.37 -11.82
CA SER A 155 -12.58 5.90 -12.02
C SER A 155 -12.51 7.27 -12.69
N GLY A 156 -13.14 7.40 -13.85
CA GLY A 156 -13.26 8.68 -14.56
C GLY A 156 -14.13 9.69 -13.80
N ILE A 157 -14.07 10.96 -14.20
CA ILE A 157 -14.85 12.08 -13.61
C ILE A 157 -16.38 11.90 -13.79
N ASP A 158 -16.79 10.91 -14.59
CA ASP A 158 -18.20 10.69 -14.98
C ASP A 158 -19.04 9.93 -13.95
N ASP A 159 -18.45 9.45 -12.85
CA ASP A 159 -19.22 8.80 -11.79
C ASP A 159 -20.03 9.83 -10.98
N PRO A 160 -21.33 9.59 -10.72
CA PRO A 160 -22.15 10.50 -9.95
C PRO A 160 -21.56 10.66 -8.54
N PRO A 161 -21.50 11.90 -8.00
CA PRO A 161 -20.94 12.12 -6.68
C PRO A 161 -21.80 11.44 -5.60
N GLY A 162 -21.15 10.61 -4.78
CA GLY A 162 -21.77 9.94 -3.63
C GLY A 162 -22.51 8.65 -3.96
N VAL A 163 -23.15 8.08 -2.94
CA VAL A 163 -23.87 6.80 -3.06
C VAL A 163 -25.27 7.03 -3.62
N LEU A 164 -25.63 6.27 -4.66
CA LEU A 164 -26.99 6.28 -5.20
C LEU A 164 -28.02 5.92 -4.12
N LEU A 165 -29.19 6.57 -4.14
CA LEU A 165 -30.26 6.34 -3.15
C LEU A 165 -30.64 4.85 -3.05
N CYS A 166 -30.68 4.14 -4.17
CA CYS A 166 -30.96 2.70 -4.22
C CYS A 166 -29.87 1.84 -3.58
N ASP A 167 -28.63 2.32 -3.50
CA ASP A 167 -27.48 1.57 -3.01
C ASP A 167 -27.11 1.90 -1.55
N ARG A 168 -27.80 2.86 -0.92
CA ARG A 168 -27.53 3.27 0.46
C ARG A 168 -27.61 2.11 1.46
N HIS A 169 -28.54 1.18 1.26
CA HIS A 169 -28.66 -0.03 2.08
C HIS A 169 -27.41 -0.93 2.05
N ASN A 170 -26.61 -0.85 0.97
CA ASN A 170 -25.37 -1.62 0.82
C ASN A 170 -24.11 -0.83 1.21
N TYR A 171 -24.23 0.40 1.72
CA TYR A 171 -23.04 1.20 1.99
C TYR A 171 -22.19 0.59 3.11
N PHE A 172 -22.82 0.33 4.26
CA PHE A 172 -22.12 -0.21 5.43
C PHE A 172 -21.75 -1.70 5.25
N THR A 173 -22.47 -2.44 4.40
CA THR A 173 -22.13 -3.84 4.07
C THR A 173 -20.80 -3.95 3.31
N LYS A 174 -20.46 -2.93 2.52
CA LYS A 174 -19.18 -2.78 1.80
C LYS A 174 -18.01 -2.38 2.70
N PHE A 175 -18.23 -2.14 4.00
CA PHE A 175 -17.14 -1.86 4.93
C PHE A 175 -16.19 -3.06 5.05
N HIS A 176 -14.94 -2.79 5.43
CA HIS A 176 -13.95 -3.84 5.64
C HIS A 176 -14.37 -4.82 6.73
N ASP A 177 -14.11 -6.10 6.51
CA ASP A 177 -14.54 -7.16 7.43
C ASP A 177 -13.95 -7.00 8.84
N CYS A 178 -12.74 -6.45 8.97
CA CYS A 178 -12.16 -6.12 10.28
C CYS A 178 -12.98 -5.08 11.05
N LEU A 179 -13.47 -4.04 10.36
CA LEU A 179 -14.31 -2.99 10.97
C LEU A 179 -15.70 -3.54 11.32
N LYS A 180 -16.30 -4.33 10.41
CA LYS A 180 -17.59 -4.98 10.67
C LYS A 180 -17.51 -5.95 11.84
N LYS A 181 -16.43 -6.74 11.95
CA LYS A 181 -16.20 -7.64 13.10
C LYS A 181 -16.08 -6.85 14.39
N ALA A 182 -15.23 -5.82 14.44
CA ALA A 182 -15.07 -4.97 15.63
C ALA A 182 -16.39 -4.28 16.02
N ALA A 183 -17.17 -3.80 15.05
CA ALA A 183 -18.49 -3.23 15.29
C ALA A 183 -19.49 -4.26 15.83
N LYS A 184 -19.52 -5.47 15.27
CA LYS A 184 -20.37 -6.57 15.74
C LYS A 184 -19.98 -7.04 17.14
N GLU A 185 -18.71 -6.98 17.52
CA GLU A 185 -18.27 -7.24 18.89
C GLU A 185 -18.87 -6.21 19.86
N VAL A 186 -18.88 -4.92 19.50
CA VAL A 186 -19.51 -3.87 20.33
C VAL A 186 -21.03 -4.00 20.40
N LEU A 187 -21.69 -4.31 19.26
CA LEU A 187 -23.15 -4.50 19.21
C LEU A 187 -23.61 -5.66 20.08
N ASN A 188 -22.89 -6.78 20.06
CA ASN A 188 -23.24 -8.00 20.80
C ASN A 188 -22.65 -8.04 22.23
N SER A 189 -22.02 -6.95 22.68
CA SER A 189 -21.38 -6.89 23.99
C SER A 189 -22.38 -6.61 25.11
N ASP A 190 -22.42 -7.50 26.09
CA ASP A 190 -23.21 -7.32 27.32
C ASP A 190 -22.56 -6.32 28.31
N LEU A 191 -21.36 -5.82 28.01
CA LEU A 191 -20.57 -4.98 28.93
C LEU A 191 -21.20 -3.60 29.20
N TYR A 192 -22.08 -3.14 28.31
CA TYR A 192 -22.63 -1.78 28.36
C TYR A 192 -23.88 -1.66 29.25
N GLY A 193 -24.57 -2.76 29.56
CA GLY A 193 -25.78 -2.72 30.37
C GLY A 193 -26.83 -1.73 29.85
N GLU A 194 -27.13 -0.68 30.63
CA GLU A 194 -28.06 0.41 30.24
C GLU A 194 -27.37 1.60 29.55
N ASP A 195 -26.04 1.65 29.51
CA ASP A 195 -25.24 2.75 28.97
C ASP A 195 -25.09 2.68 27.45
N ARG A 196 -26.20 2.94 26.75
CA ARG A 196 -26.23 2.94 25.28
C ARG A 196 -25.43 4.09 24.66
N GLU A 197 -25.22 5.18 25.38
CA GLU A 197 -24.44 6.31 24.86
C GLU A 197 -23.00 5.91 24.61
N ASN A 198 -22.36 5.25 25.57
CA ASN A 198 -20.98 4.79 25.42
C ASN A 198 -20.88 3.63 24.43
N GLN A 199 -21.87 2.74 24.37
CA GLN A 199 -21.92 1.69 23.35
C GLN A 199 -21.93 2.26 21.93
N VAL A 200 -22.74 3.28 21.68
CA VAL A 200 -22.77 3.95 20.37
C VAL A 200 -21.45 4.66 20.06
N LYS A 201 -20.81 5.30 21.04
CA LYS A 201 -19.48 5.93 20.84
C LYS A 201 -18.43 4.90 20.42
N ASP A 202 -18.37 3.77 21.12
CA ASP A 202 -17.41 2.71 20.82
C ASP A 202 -17.71 2.04 19.47
N LEU A 203 -19.00 1.87 19.14
CA LEU A 203 -19.44 1.35 17.84
C LEU A 203 -18.99 2.25 16.69
N LEU A 204 -19.26 3.55 16.78
CA LEU A 204 -18.86 4.52 15.76
C LEU A 204 -17.34 4.63 15.66
N HIS A 205 -16.63 4.55 16.78
CA HIS A 205 -15.18 4.49 16.81
C HIS A 205 -14.63 3.22 16.11
N ALA A 206 -15.22 2.06 16.36
CA ALA A 206 -14.86 0.80 15.70
C ALA A 206 -15.07 0.87 14.18
N LEU A 207 -16.13 1.55 13.74
CA LEU A 207 -16.42 1.81 12.32
C LEU A 207 -15.58 2.96 11.72
N LYS A 208 -14.76 3.64 12.52
CA LYS A 208 -13.97 4.82 12.13
C LYS A 208 -14.85 5.98 11.61
N ILE A 209 -16.07 6.11 12.12
CA ILE A 209 -17.03 7.18 11.78
C ILE A 209 -16.96 8.27 12.86
N THR A 210 -16.84 9.53 12.44
CA THR A 210 -16.84 10.68 13.37
C THR A 210 -18.20 11.37 13.34
N PRO A 211 -19.06 11.22 14.37
CA PRO A 211 -20.36 11.85 14.37
C PRO A 211 -20.29 13.34 14.73
N ARG A 212 -21.22 14.13 14.19
CA ARG A 212 -21.54 15.48 14.67
C ARG A 212 -22.81 15.42 15.50
N SER A 213 -22.69 15.63 16.81
CA SER A 213 -23.83 15.66 17.73
C SER A 213 -24.21 17.08 18.17
N LYS A 214 -25.50 17.39 18.22
CA LYS A 214 -26.06 18.63 18.79
C LYS A 214 -27.15 18.28 19.80
N LYS A 215 -27.13 18.94 20.97
CA LYS A 215 -28.19 18.84 21.98
C LYS A 215 -29.09 20.06 21.85
N VAL A 216 -30.39 19.82 21.66
CA VAL A 216 -31.41 20.85 21.50
C VAL A 216 -32.36 20.78 22.69
N PRO A 217 -32.51 21.86 23.49
CA PRO A 217 -33.47 21.90 24.58
C PRO A 217 -34.90 21.71 24.06
N SER A 218 -35.71 20.96 24.80
CA SER A 218 -37.14 20.81 24.49
C SER A 218 -37.96 21.71 25.40
N GLU A 219 -38.86 22.51 24.83
CA GLU A 219 -39.78 23.36 25.61
C GLU A 219 -40.87 22.55 26.32
N LYS A 220 -41.16 21.33 25.84
CA LYS A 220 -42.30 20.51 26.26
C LYS A 220 -41.91 19.20 26.96
N SER A 221 -40.62 18.87 27.00
CA SER A 221 -40.09 17.63 27.59
C SER A 221 -38.95 17.97 28.54
N VAL A 222 -38.82 17.17 29.61
CA VAL A 222 -37.68 17.25 30.55
C VAL A 222 -36.39 16.76 29.87
N GLU A 223 -36.51 15.85 28.91
CA GLU A 223 -35.36 15.30 28.19
C GLU A 223 -35.01 16.14 26.96
N PRO A 224 -33.72 16.43 26.72
CA PRO A 224 -33.27 17.13 25.53
C PRO A 224 -33.39 16.26 24.28
N LEU A 225 -33.62 16.90 23.14
CA LEU A 225 -33.50 16.26 21.84
C LEU A 225 -32.01 16.19 21.47
N ILE A 226 -31.57 15.05 20.97
CA ILE A 226 -30.21 14.85 20.47
C ILE A 226 -30.30 14.63 18.96
N GLN A 227 -29.52 15.41 18.22
CA GLN A 227 -29.33 15.28 16.78
C GLN A 227 -27.92 14.75 16.53
N ILE A 228 -27.79 13.67 15.76
CA ILE A 228 -26.52 13.03 15.41
C ILE A 228 -26.47 12.87 13.89
N GLU A 229 -25.48 13.49 13.27
CA GLU A 229 -25.17 13.39 11.85
C GLU A 229 -23.89 12.56 11.69
N LEU A 230 -23.91 11.56 10.80
CA LEU A 230 -22.72 10.75 10.52
C LEU A 230 -21.90 11.35 9.38
N ASP A 231 -20.58 11.37 9.53
CA ASP A 231 -19.64 11.80 8.49
C ASP A 231 -19.37 10.64 7.51
N CYS A 232 -20.29 10.43 6.57
CA CYS A 232 -20.19 9.40 5.53
C CYS A 232 -20.69 9.92 4.17
N GLU A 233 -20.41 9.17 3.09
CA GLU A 233 -20.69 9.58 1.70
C GLU A 233 -22.18 9.63 1.34
N TYR A 234 -23.07 9.29 2.27
CA TYR A 234 -24.49 9.55 2.15
C TYR A 234 -25.07 10.02 3.48
N ASP A 235 -26.09 10.87 3.41
CA ASP A 235 -26.65 11.54 4.59
C ASP A 235 -27.33 10.54 5.53
N VAL A 236 -26.73 10.33 6.71
CA VAL A 236 -27.35 9.60 7.82
C VAL A 236 -27.52 10.56 9.00
N PHE A 237 -28.77 10.76 9.39
CA PHE A 237 -29.16 11.71 10.43
C PHE A 237 -30.16 11.08 11.40
N PHE A 238 -29.82 11.08 12.69
CA PHE A 238 -30.66 10.64 13.78
C PHE A 238 -31.09 11.85 14.60
N ALA A 239 -32.38 11.94 14.92
CA ALA A 239 -32.90 12.96 15.82
C ALA A 239 -33.99 12.37 16.71
N ASN A 240 -33.68 12.20 18.00
CA ASN A 240 -34.63 11.69 18.97
C ASN A 240 -34.25 12.15 20.40
N PHE A 241 -35.09 11.85 21.39
CA PHE A 241 -34.79 12.09 22.80
C PHE A 241 -33.55 11.32 23.23
N ALA A 242 -32.82 11.86 24.21
CA ALA A 242 -31.56 11.30 24.68
C ALA A 242 -31.65 9.80 25.06
N GLY A 243 -32.74 9.35 25.68
CA GLY A 243 -32.94 7.95 26.04
C GLY A 243 -33.23 6.99 24.86
N LEU A 244 -33.65 7.52 23.71
CA LEU A 244 -34.11 6.73 22.56
C LEU A 244 -33.13 6.77 21.38
N VAL A 245 -32.48 7.91 21.13
CA VAL A 245 -31.62 8.09 19.95
C VAL A 245 -30.51 7.05 19.84
N TYR A 246 -29.91 6.67 20.97
CA TYR A 246 -28.83 5.69 20.98
C TYR A 246 -29.34 4.28 20.67
N LYS A 247 -30.57 3.97 21.08
CA LYS A 247 -31.21 2.70 20.72
C LYS A 247 -31.47 2.65 19.21
N ASP A 248 -32.00 3.73 18.64
CA ASP A 248 -32.27 3.82 17.20
C ASP A 248 -30.99 3.63 16.37
N ILE A 249 -29.86 4.18 16.85
CA ILE A 249 -28.56 4.02 16.19
C ILE A 249 -28.06 2.56 16.25
N LEU A 250 -28.20 1.90 17.40
CA LEU A 250 -27.79 0.50 17.55
C LEU A 250 -28.61 -0.42 16.65
N GLU A 251 -29.94 -0.25 16.63
CA GLU A 251 -30.84 -1.01 15.75
C GLU A 251 -30.50 -0.76 14.27
N TYR A 252 -30.23 0.49 13.90
CA TYR A 252 -29.82 0.83 12.54
C TYR A 252 -28.54 0.11 12.10
N PHE A 253 -27.50 0.12 12.93
CA PHE A 253 -26.23 -0.55 12.59
C PHE A 253 -26.33 -2.07 12.68
N GLN A 254 -27.26 -2.62 13.46
CA GLN A 254 -27.55 -4.05 13.43
C GLN A 254 -28.00 -4.49 12.03
N ASP A 255 -28.92 -3.74 11.42
CA ASP A 255 -29.47 -4.06 10.09
C ASP A 255 -28.48 -3.74 8.96
N MET A 256 -27.72 -2.65 9.09
CA MET A 256 -26.90 -2.12 8.00
C MET A 256 -25.51 -2.77 7.88
N LEU A 257 -25.07 -3.51 8.91
CA LEU A 257 -23.78 -4.23 8.92
C LEU A 257 -23.90 -5.72 8.55
N ASP A 258 -25.09 -6.19 8.20
CA ASP A 258 -25.35 -7.58 7.79
C ASP A 258 -24.95 -7.91 6.34
#